data_AF-A0A7Y6PXA4-F1
#
_entry.id   AF-A0A7Y6PXA4-F1
#
_cell.length_a   1.000
_cell.length_b   1.000
_cell.length_c   1.000
_cell.angle_alpha   90.00
_cell.angle_beta   90.00
_cell.angle_gamma   90.00
#
_symmetry.space_group_name_H-M   'P 1'
#
loop_
_entity.id
_entity.type
_entity.pdbx_description
1 polymer ?
#
loop_
_entity_poly.entity_id
_entity_poly.type
_entity_poly.pdbx_seq_one_letter_code
_entity_poly.pdbx_strand_id
1 'polypeptide(L)'
;MMRLVLSLAILTACGGSDVRTYTLEELPVLEWTSGIPVHGAGKLVVSKSLVGARDWSTVKGRATFTCTGCTLGDDHTKVLPDLVPGGVHVPPIALDRVDARADFADGRMHLSSAWKSGDLELDAEINGVLAQRADDTELDGCIRLRALDTRDPNLRSVIEAMIGGPAPDGSHVVTLGGTLGAMTIKPEVCDIERYRSSDR
;
A
#
# COMPACT_ATOMS: atom_id res chain seq x y z
N MET A 1 -11.16 4.31 -9.31
CA MET A 1 -11.56 3.44 -8.18
C MET A 1 -12.01 2.04 -8.60
N MET A 2 -12.67 1.82 -9.75
CA MET A 2 -13.09 0.47 -10.22
C MET A 2 -11.94 -0.52 -10.56
N ARG A 3 -10.67 -0.20 -10.28
CA ARG A 3 -9.48 -0.93 -10.78
C ARG A 3 -8.81 -1.82 -9.74
N LEU A 4 -8.81 -1.44 -8.46
CA LEU A 4 -8.20 -2.23 -7.37
C LEU A 4 -8.81 -3.64 -7.21
N VAL A 5 -10.10 -3.79 -7.56
CA VAL A 5 -10.87 -5.05 -7.52
C VAL A 5 -10.32 -6.09 -8.51
N LEU A 6 -9.84 -5.64 -9.67
CA LEU A 6 -9.32 -6.52 -10.72
C LEU A 6 -8.02 -7.21 -10.24
N SER A 7 -7.21 -6.50 -9.46
CA SER A 7 -5.97 -7.02 -8.89
C SER A 7 -6.20 -8.15 -7.89
N LEU A 8 -7.25 -8.04 -7.08
CA LEU A 8 -7.62 -9.05 -6.10
C LEU A 8 -8.30 -10.28 -6.77
N ALA A 9 -8.81 -10.13 -8.00
CA ALA A 9 -9.37 -11.22 -8.79
C ALA A 9 -8.32 -12.25 -9.26
N ILE A 10 -7.06 -11.84 -9.46
CA ILE A 10 -5.94 -12.74 -9.82
C ILE A 10 -5.71 -13.81 -8.72
N LEU A 11 -6.10 -13.50 -7.49
CA LEU A 11 -5.96 -14.42 -6.36
C LEU A 11 -6.98 -15.57 -6.39
N THR A 12 -8.04 -15.51 -7.20
CA THR A 12 -9.28 -16.28 -6.98
C THR A 12 -9.39 -17.65 -7.68
N ALA A 13 -8.40 -18.03 -8.50
CA ALA A 13 -8.46 -19.32 -9.20
C ALA A 13 -7.97 -20.46 -8.29
N CYS A 14 -8.61 -21.64 -8.34
CA CYS A 14 -8.22 -22.94 -7.76
C CYS A 14 -8.33 -23.13 -6.23
N GLY A 15 -9.31 -23.93 -5.82
CA GLY A 15 -9.47 -24.43 -4.46
C GLY A 15 -8.41 -25.48 -4.12
N GLY A 16 -7.47 -25.09 -3.26
CA GLY A 16 -6.41 -25.87 -2.66
C GLY A 16 -5.70 -24.99 -1.63
N SER A 17 -5.06 -25.58 -0.62
CA SER A 17 -4.20 -24.86 0.33
C SER A 17 -2.87 -24.50 -0.35
N ASP A 18 -2.94 -23.82 -1.50
CA ASP A 18 -1.80 -23.62 -2.37
C ASP A 18 -1.19 -22.24 -2.13
N VAL A 19 0.10 -22.24 -1.80
CA VAL A 19 0.91 -21.03 -1.81
C VAL A 19 1.12 -20.63 -3.27
N ARG A 20 0.71 -19.40 -3.61
CA ARG A 20 0.97 -18.81 -4.91
C ARG A 20 2.05 -17.75 -4.81
N THR A 21 2.85 -17.65 -5.86
CA THR A 21 3.89 -16.63 -6.00
C THR A 21 3.63 -15.87 -7.28
N TYR A 22 3.64 -14.55 -7.19
CA TYR A 22 3.55 -13.63 -8.31
C TYR A 22 4.80 -12.76 -8.36
N THR A 23 5.32 -12.54 -9.55
CA THR A 23 6.38 -11.56 -9.82
C THR A 23 5.80 -10.17 -10.02
N LEU A 24 6.64 -9.14 -9.92
CA LEU A 24 6.21 -7.74 -10.12
C LEU A 24 5.48 -7.51 -11.46
N GLU A 25 5.92 -8.20 -12.52
CA GLU A 25 5.33 -8.10 -13.88
C GLU A 25 3.93 -8.70 -13.98
N GLU A 26 3.61 -9.68 -13.13
CA GLU A 26 2.29 -10.31 -13.07
C GLU A 26 1.30 -9.52 -12.21
N LEU A 27 1.80 -8.56 -11.43
CA LEU A 27 0.99 -7.74 -10.54
C LEU A 27 0.57 -6.44 -11.25
N PRO A 28 -0.64 -5.93 -10.96
CA PRO A 28 -1.08 -4.65 -11.49
C PRO A 28 -0.49 -3.50 -10.66
N VAL A 29 0.83 -3.44 -10.58
CA VAL A 29 1.57 -2.53 -9.69
C VAL A 29 1.26 -1.08 -10.02
N LEU A 30 1.16 -0.74 -11.30
CA LEU A 30 0.77 0.60 -11.76
C LEU A 30 -0.59 1.05 -11.21
N GLU A 31 -1.51 0.12 -10.95
CA GLU A 31 -2.80 0.47 -10.35
C GLU A 31 -2.65 0.80 -8.86
N TRP A 32 -1.81 0.06 -8.15
CA TRP A 32 -1.57 0.24 -6.71
C TRP A 32 -0.76 1.49 -6.40
N THR A 33 0.17 1.85 -7.28
CA THR A 33 1.04 3.02 -7.14
C THR A 33 0.47 4.27 -7.82
N SER A 34 -0.83 4.26 -8.17
CA SER A 34 -1.51 5.38 -8.82
C SER A 34 -0.81 5.86 -10.11
N GLY A 35 -0.27 4.91 -10.87
CA GLY A 35 0.41 5.14 -12.15
C GLY A 35 1.92 5.30 -12.05
N ILE A 36 2.51 5.33 -10.85
CA ILE A 36 3.97 5.43 -10.70
C ILE A 36 4.61 4.08 -11.06
N PRO A 37 5.51 4.01 -12.05
CA PRO A 37 6.14 2.74 -12.41
C PRO A 37 6.98 2.21 -11.26
N VAL A 38 6.99 0.89 -11.11
CA VAL A 38 7.91 0.18 -10.22
C VAL A 38 8.73 -0.77 -11.06
N HIS A 39 10.05 -0.69 -10.90
CA HIS A 39 11.00 -1.56 -11.57
C HIS A 39 11.77 -2.39 -10.53
N GLY A 40 12.39 -3.49 -10.98
CA GLY A 40 13.25 -4.34 -10.14
C GLY A 40 12.67 -5.72 -9.86
N ALA A 41 13.23 -6.39 -8.85
CA ALA A 41 12.84 -7.75 -8.47
C ALA A 41 11.85 -7.73 -7.29
N GLY A 42 10.55 -7.73 -7.63
CA GLY A 42 9.45 -7.85 -6.67
C GLY A 42 8.83 -9.25 -6.68
N LYS A 43 8.42 -9.72 -5.50
CA LYS A 43 7.76 -11.02 -5.30
C LYS A 43 6.62 -10.88 -4.30
N LEU A 44 5.40 -11.22 -4.72
CA LEU A 44 4.25 -11.38 -3.84
C LEU A 44 4.00 -12.87 -3.61
N VAL A 45 4.10 -13.31 -2.35
CA VAL A 45 3.73 -14.66 -1.91
C VAL A 45 2.38 -14.61 -1.22
N VAL A 46 1.45 -15.43 -1.67
CA VAL A 46 0.08 -15.49 -1.17
C VAL A 46 -0.19 -16.91 -0.71
N SER A 47 -0.24 -17.11 0.61
CA SER A 47 -0.68 -18.36 1.23
C SER A 47 -2.12 -18.16 1.68
N LYS A 48 -3.09 -18.43 0.80
CA LYS A 48 -4.52 -18.32 1.14
C LYS A 48 -5.21 -19.67 1.07
N SER A 49 -6.11 -19.88 2.04
CA SER A 49 -7.25 -20.79 1.90
C SER A 49 -8.41 -19.94 1.39
N LEU A 50 -8.48 -19.69 0.08
CA LEU A 50 -9.64 -19.04 -0.54
C LEU A 50 -10.76 -20.05 -0.70
N VAL A 51 -11.46 -20.36 0.40
CA VAL A 51 -12.79 -20.97 0.28
C VAL A 51 -13.71 -19.86 -0.25
N GLY A 52 -13.78 -19.75 -1.58
CA GLY A 52 -14.75 -18.92 -2.30
C GLY A 52 -14.49 -17.41 -2.22
N ALA A 53 -13.73 -16.87 -3.17
CA ALA A 53 -13.52 -15.42 -3.35
C ALA A 53 -14.78 -14.59 -3.73
N ARG A 54 -15.97 -15.17 -3.54
CA ARG A 54 -17.24 -14.47 -3.62
C ARG A 54 -17.62 -13.79 -2.30
N ASP A 55 -17.09 -14.27 -1.18
CA ASP A 55 -17.34 -13.71 0.15
C ASP A 55 -16.02 -13.41 0.87
N TRP A 56 -15.62 -12.14 0.84
CA TRP A 56 -14.38 -11.67 1.45
C TRP A 56 -14.37 -11.81 2.98
N SER A 57 -15.54 -11.82 3.64
CA SER A 57 -15.66 -11.93 5.10
C SER A 57 -15.19 -13.30 5.63
N THR A 58 -15.10 -14.29 4.75
CA THR A 58 -14.67 -15.66 5.09
C THR A 58 -13.21 -15.96 4.75
N VAL A 59 -12.51 -15.01 4.12
CA VAL A 59 -11.13 -15.21 3.64
C VAL A 59 -10.20 -15.43 4.83
N LYS A 60 -9.40 -16.50 4.75
CA LYS A 60 -8.32 -16.78 5.70
C LYS A 60 -6.99 -16.98 4.99
N GLY A 61 -5.92 -16.44 5.57
CA GLY A 61 -4.56 -16.65 5.09
C GLY A 61 -3.67 -15.44 5.24
N ARG A 62 -2.62 -15.39 4.42
CA ARG A 62 -1.59 -14.37 4.46
C ARG A 62 -1.12 -14.02 3.05
N ALA A 63 -0.85 -12.74 2.83
CA ALA A 63 -0.08 -12.24 1.70
C ALA A 63 1.20 -11.58 2.23
N THR A 64 2.32 -11.79 1.57
CA THR A 64 3.60 -11.15 1.89
C THR A 64 4.22 -10.66 0.59
N PHE A 65 4.43 -9.36 0.51
CA PHE A 65 5.14 -8.73 -0.59
C PHE A 65 6.56 -8.42 -0.13
N THR A 66 7.53 -8.95 -0.86
CA THR A 66 8.93 -8.58 -0.68
C THR A 66 9.47 -8.05 -1.99
N CYS A 67 10.20 -6.95 -1.93
CA CYS A 67 10.80 -6.34 -3.09
C CYS A 67 12.21 -5.85 -2.71
N THR A 68 13.21 -6.21 -3.51
CA THR A 68 14.62 -5.93 -3.23
C THR A 68 15.24 -5.28 -4.45
N GLY A 69 15.94 -4.16 -4.22
CA GLY A 69 16.51 -3.36 -5.30
C GLY A 69 15.46 -2.85 -6.27
N CYS A 70 14.26 -2.54 -5.77
CA CYS A 70 13.22 -1.97 -6.60
C CYS A 70 13.40 -0.46 -6.70
N THR A 71 12.88 0.12 -7.76
CA THR A 71 12.82 1.57 -7.93
C THR A 71 11.38 1.98 -8.12
N LEU A 72 10.92 2.96 -7.36
CA LEU A 72 9.64 3.63 -7.55
C LEU A 72 9.88 4.93 -8.33
N GLY A 73 9.18 5.11 -9.45
CA GLY A 73 9.34 6.26 -10.33
C GLY A 73 10.44 6.06 -11.38
N ASP A 74 10.40 6.91 -12.41
CA ASP A 74 11.24 6.85 -13.60
C ASP A 74 11.70 8.26 -14.06
N ASP A 75 11.48 9.30 -13.24
CA ASP A 75 11.73 10.73 -13.56
C ASP A 75 10.89 11.31 -14.71
N HIS A 76 10.10 10.49 -15.41
CA HIS A 76 9.32 10.90 -16.57
C HIS A 76 7.81 10.90 -16.30
N THR A 77 7.37 10.01 -15.42
CA THR A 77 5.98 9.84 -15.03
C THR A 77 5.54 11.03 -14.19
N LYS A 78 4.46 11.66 -14.66
CA LYS A 78 3.81 12.79 -13.99
C LYS A 78 2.65 12.28 -13.16
N VAL A 79 2.68 12.56 -11.86
CA VAL A 79 1.58 12.27 -10.93
C VAL A 79 0.79 13.52 -10.59
N LEU A 80 -0.42 13.31 -10.06
CA LEU A 80 -1.33 14.35 -9.58
C LEU A 80 -1.61 15.47 -10.60
N PRO A 81 -1.82 15.16 -11.90
CA PRO A 81 -2.05 16.20 -12.92
C PRO A 81 -3.30 17.05 -12.63
N ASP A 82 -4.25 16.48 -11.88
CA ASP A 82 -5.49 17.16 -11.47
C ASP A 82 -5.31 18.11 -10.29
N LEU A 83 -4.25 17.94 -9.49
CA LEU A 83 -3.93 18.79 -8.33
C LEU A 83 -2.84 19.82 -8.65
N VAL A 84 -1.92 19.47 -9.54
CA VAL A 84 -0.81 20.33 -9.95
C VAL A 84 -0.85 20.49 -11.47
N PRO A 85 -1.09 21.70 -12.01
CA PRO A 85 -1.08 21.93 -13.46
C PRO A 85 0.22 21.47 -14.10
N GLY A 86 0.13 20.47 -14.99
CA GLY A 86 1.30 19.87 -15.65
C GLY A 86 1.93 18.69 -14.91
N GLY A 87 1.39 18.30 -13.75
CA GLY A 87 1.81 17.17 -12.93
C GLY A 87 3.15 17.37 -12.22
N VAL A 88 3.45 16.50 -11.26
CA VAL A 88 4.76 16.46 -10.58
C VAL A 88 5.54 15.24 -11.04
N HIS A 89 6.81 15.42 -11.37
CA HIS A 89 7.72 14.31 -11.67
C HIS A 89 8.09 13.58 -10.38
N VAL A 90 8.00 12.25 -10.41
CA VAL A 90 8.48 11.41 -9.31
C VAL A 90 9.91 10.97 -9.65
N PRO A 91 10.94 11.48 -8.94
CA PRO A 91 12.29 11.02 -9.15
C PRO A 91 12.40 9.51 -8.81
N PRO A 92 13.36 8.79 -9.38
CA PRO A 92 13.56 7.38 -9.07
C PRO A 92 13.99 7.23 -7.61
N ILE A 93 13.14 6.58 -6.81
CA ILE A 93 13.39 6.29 -5.40
C ILE A 93 13.83 4.83 -5.31
N ALA A 94 15.10 4.61 -4.98
CA ALA A 94 15.62 3.27 -4.74
C ALA A 94 15.06 2.72 -3.42
N LEU A 95 14.33 1.62 -3.49
CA LEU A 95 13.79 0.90 -2.35
C LEU A 95 14.71 -0.29 -2.07
N ASP A 96 15.60 -0.14 -1.08
CA ASP A 96 16.56 -1.17 -0.71
C ASP A 96 15.85 -2.49 -0.42
N ARG A 97 14.79 -2.40 0.40
CA ARG A 97 13.90 -3.51 0.71
C ARG A 97 12.52 -3.02 1.12
N VAL A 98 11.50 -3.58 0.48
CA VAL A 98 10.11 -3.46 0.91
C VAL A 98 9.66 -4.80 1.45
N ASP A 99 9.17 -4.81 2.69
CA ASP A 99 8.41 -5.93 3.25
C ASP A 99 7.03 -5.42 3.66
N ALA A 100 6.00 -5.96 3.01
CA ALA A 100 4.62 -5.76 3.40
C ALA A 100 3.95 -7.10 3.66
N ARG A 101 3.04 -7.13 4.62
CA ARG A 101 2.34 -8.33 5.02
C ARG A 101 0.89 -8.00 5.32
N ALA A 102 -0.01 -8.79 4.77
CA ALA A 102 -1.43 -8.76 5.12
C ALA A 102 -1.87 -10.12 5.65
N ASP A 103 -2.41 -10.16 6.86
CA ASP A 103 -3.05 -11.33 7.44
C ASP A 103 -4.57 -11.17 7.36
N PHE A 104 -5.26 -12.28 7.09
CA PHE A 104 -6.71 -12.35 6.95
C PHE A 104 -7.23 -13.47 7.87
N ALA A 105 -8.12 -13.14 8.78
CA ALA A 105 -8.77 -14.10 9.66
C ALA A 105 -10.07 -13.54 10.22
N ASP A 106 -11.08 -14.40 10.37
CA ASP A 106 -12.29 -14.14 11.15
C ASP A 106 -13.00 -12.81 10.79
N GLY A 107 -13.15 -12.55 9.49
CA GLY A 107 -13.79 -11.33 8.99
C GLY A 107 -12.95 -10.07 9.12
N ARG A 108 -11.65 -10.21 9.41
CA ARG A 108 -10.71 -9.10 9.60
C ARG A 108 -9.49 -9.21 8.72
N MET A 109 -8.91 -8.06 8.42
CA MET A 109 -7.63 -7.89 7.77
C MET A 109 -6.72 -7.05 8.67
N HIS A 110 -5.45 -7.41 8.71
CA HIS A 110 -4.40 -6.55 9.22
C HIS A 110 -3.27 -6.49 8.19
N LEU A 111 -2.88 -5.29 7.77
CA LEU A 111 -1.79 -5.05 6.85
C LEU A 111 -0.73 -4.19 7.55
N SER A 112 0.50 -4.69 7.58
CA SER A 112 1.68 -3.95 8.00
C SER A 112 2.65 -3.81 6.83
N SER A 113 3.30 -2.66 6.73
CA SER A 113 4.35 -2.42 5.74
C SER A 113 5.37 -1.47 6.33
N ALA A 114 6.63 -1.88 6.31
CA ALA A 114 7.73 -1.04 6.77
C ALA A 114 8.89 -1.15 5.78
N TRP A 115 9.38 -0.01 5.32
CA TRP A 115 10.53 0.04 4.42
C TRP A 115 11.31 1.32 4.56
N LYS A 116 12.59 1.23 4.15
CA LYS A 116 13.54 2.33 4.23
C LYS A 116 14.40 2.35 2.96
N SER A 117 14.75 3.55 2.57
CA SER A 117 15.68 3.89 1.50
C SER A 117 16.66 4.95 1.99
N GLY A 118 17.55 5.42 1.12
CA GLY A 118 18.40 6.57 1.42
C GLY A 118 17.63 7.87 1.62
N ASP A 119 16.47 8.02 0.96
CA ASP A 119 15.75 9.30 0.89
C ASP A 119 14.38 9.26 1.63
N LEU A 120 13.86 8.07 1.94
CA LEU A 120 12.55 7.87 2.56
C LEU A 120 12.49 6.68 3.51
N GLU A 121 11.66 6.84 4.53
CA GLU A 121 11.21 5.77 5.41
C GLU A 121 9.68 5.77 5.44
N LEU A 122 9.06 4.60 5.30
CA LEU A 122 7.62 4.42 5.41
C LEU A 122 7.31 3.36 6.46
N ASP A 123 6.31 3.65 7.27
CA ASP A 123 5.71 2.75 8.23
C ASP A 123 4.19 2.85 8.09
N ALA A 124 3.52 1.73 7.84
CA ALA A 124 2.09 1.68 7.62
C ALA A 124 1.45 0.50 8.34
N GLU A 125 0.33 0.78 8.98
CA GLU A 125 -0.49 -0.19 9.70
C GLU A 125 -1.95 0.06 9.31
N ILE A 126 -2.60 -0.93 8.71
CA ILE A 126 -3.98 -0.82 8.21
C ILE A 126 -4.77 -2.00 8.74
N ASN A 127 -5.83 -1.70 9.48
CA ASN A 127 -6.82 -2.66 9.92
C ASN A 127 -8.03 -2.63 9.00
N GLY A 128 -8.73 -3.75 8.87
CA GLY A 128 -9.94 -3.81 8.07
C GLY A 128 -10.97 -4.80 8.56
N VAL A 129 -12.23 -4.49 8.27
CA VAL A 129 -13.38 -5.38 8.44
C VAL A 129 -13.81 -5.87 7.06
N LEU A 130 -13.60 -7.16 6.82
CA LEU A 130 -13.88 -7.79 5.54
C LEU A 130 -15.39 -7.93 5.35
N ALA A 131 -15.88 -7.47 4.19
CA ALA A 131 -17.28 -7.58 3.80
C ALA A 131 -17.50 -8.75 2.83
N GLN A 132 -18.72 -8.97 2.34
CA GLN A 132 -18.93 -9.98 1.30
C GLN A 132 -18.21 -9.60 -0.01
N ARG A 133 -18.27 -8.32 -0.39
CA ARG A 133 -17.59 -7.77 -1.57
C ARG A 133 -16.31 -7.07 -1.13
N ALA A 134 -15.26 -7.16 -1.95
CA ALA A 134 -13.99 -6.48 -1.69
C ALA A 134 -14.18 -4.96 -1.52
N ASP A 135 -14.97 -4.33 -2.39
CA ASP A 135 -15.24 -2.88 -2.38
C ASP A 135 -15.88 -2.38 -1.08
N ASP A 136 -16.61 -3.24 -0.39
CA ASP A 136 -17.34 -2.91 0.83
C ASP A 136 -16.50 -3.18 2.09
N THR A 137 -15.27 -3.70 1.95
CA THR A 137 -14.34 -3.89 3.06
C THR A 137 -13.98 -2.53 3.65
N GLU A 138 -14.28 -2.34 4.94
CA GLU A 138 -13.95 -1.13 5.67
C GLU A 138 -12.48 -1.18 6.08
N LEU A 139 -11.76 -0.09 5.87
CA LEU A 139 -10.36 0.08 6.22
C LEU A 139 -10.22 1.26 7.18
N ASP A 140 -9.34 1.09 8.16
CA ASP A 140 -8.88 2.13 9.07
C ASP A 140 -7.38 1.92 9.25
N GLY A 141 -6.57 2.91 8.90
CA GLY A 141 -5.12 2.75 8.91
C GLY A 141 -4.36 4.03 9.16
N CYS A 142 -3.10 3.85 9.52
CA CYS A 142 -2.14 4.91 9.75
C CYS A 142 -0.94 4.70 8.83
N ILE A 143 -0.56 5.72 8.07
CA ILE A 143 0.68 5.73 7.29
C ILE A 143 1.54 6.88 7.78
N ARG A 144 2.77 6.57 8.15
CA ARG A 144 3.82 7.50 8.48
C ARG A 144 4.90 7.43 7.41
N LEU A 145 5.15 8.56 6.76
CA LEU A 145 6.23 8.73 5.80
C LEU A 145 7.23 9.73 6.36
N ARG A 146 8.52 9.48 6.23
CA ARG A 146 9.57 10.41 6.63
C ARG A 146 10.55 10.62 5.50
N ALA A 147 10.68 11.88 5.08
CA ALA A 147 11.80 12.33 4.26
C ALA A 147 13.09 12.20 5.07
N LEU A 148 14.03 11.41 4.57
CA LEU A 148 15.41 11.32 5.07
C LEU A 148 16.26 12.22 4.19
N ASP A 149 17.15 13.05 4.76
CA ASP A 149 18.10 13.96 4.08
C ASP A 149 17.88 14.09 2.56
N THR A 150 16.69 14.58 2.18
CA THR A 150 16.21 14.42 0.80
C THR A 150 17.07 15.32 -0.05
N ARG A 151 17.93 14.71 -0.87
CA ARG A 151 18.80 15.42 -1.80
C ARG A 151 17.98 16.11 -2.91
N ASP A 152 16.76 15.63 -3.13
CA ASP A 152 15.84 16.16 -4.13
C ASP A 152 14.72 17.02 -3.47
N PRO A 153 14.65 18.33 -3.76
CA PRO A 153 13.58 19.19 -3.26
C PRO A 153 12.20 18.84 -3.83
N ASN A 154 12.12 18.23 -5.01
CA ASN A 154 10.85 17.87 -5.64
C ASN A 154 10.15 16.73 -4.88
N LEU A 155 10.93 15.78 -4.35
CA LEU A 155 10.40 14.65 -3.59
C LEU A 155 9.63 15.14 -2.35
N ARG A 156 10.15 16.15 -1.66
CA ARG A 156 9.47 16.77 -0.51
C ARG A 156 8.13 17.38 -0.92
N SER A 157 8.09 18.13 -2.02
CA SER A 157 6.84 18.72 -2.52
C SER A 157 5.81 17.69 -2.95
N VAL A 158 6.23 16.56 -3.53
CA VAL A 158 5.33 15.43 -3.83
C VAL A 158 4.70 14.90 -2.54
N ILE A 159 5.53 14.66 -1.52
CA ILE A 159 5.08 14.13 -0.23
C ILE A 159 4.11 15.10 0.44
N GLU A 160 4.47 16.38 0.50
CA GLU A 160 3.61 17.42 1.06
C GLU A 160 2.27 17.53 0.32
N ALA A 161 2.29 17.42 -1.01
CA ALA A 161 1.07 17.44 -1.83
C ALA A 161 0.20 16.19 -1.62
N MET A 162 0.79 15.02 -1.39
CA MET A 162 0.07 13.76 -1.22
C MET A 162 -0.47 13.56 0.21
N ILE A 163 0.31 13.95 1.21
CA ILE A 163 0.12 13.54 2.61
C ILE A 163 -0.15 14.75 3.51
N GLY A 164 0.10 15.97 3.04
CA GLY A 164 -0.05 17.20 3.81
C GLY A 164 1.25 17.61 4.53
N GLY A 165 1.15 18.58 5.44
CA GLY A 165 2.31 19.13 6.15
C GLY A 165 2.97 18.16 7.12
N PRO A 166 4.27 18.34 7.44
CA PRO A 166 4.98 17.47 8.37
C PRO A 166 4.54 17.71 9.83
N ALA A 167 4.59 16.65 10.62
CA ALA A 167 4.57 16.66 12.07
C ALA A 167 5.87 17.30 12.64
N PRO A 168 5.92 17.65 13.94
CA PRO A 168 7.08 18.30 14.55
C PRO A 168 8.41 17.53 14.44
N ASP A 169 8.33 16.20 14.27
CA ASP A 169 9.50 15.33 14.09
C ASP A 169 9.96 15.19 12.62
N GLY A 170 9.32 15.92 11.70
CA GLY A 170 9.57 15.89 10.27
C GLY A 170 8.93 14.73 9.53
N SER A 171 8.11 13.90 10.19
CA SER A 171 7.33 12.86 9.52
C SER A 171 5.98 13.38 9.04
N HIS A 172 5.50 12.89 7.91
CA HIS A 172 4.15 13.14 7.40
C HIS A 172 3.27 11.95 7.78
N VAL A 173 2.14 12.22 8.43
CA VAL A 173 1.25 11.19 8.95
C VAL A 173 -0.13 11.37 8.34
N VAL A 174 -0.70 10.30 7.80
CA VAL A 174 -2.07 10.27 7.31
C VAL A 174 -2.84 9.11 7.89
N THR A 175 -4.13 9.37 8.09
CA THR A 175 -5.13 8.35 8.40
C THR A 175 -5.84 7.95 7.12
N LEU A 176 -5.98 6.64 6.93
CA LEU A 176 -6.84 6.04 5.90
C LEU A 176 -8.16 5.65 6.55
N GLY A 177 -9.28 5.94 5.88
CA GLY A 177 -10.59 5.57 6.39
C GLY A 177 -11.63 5.39 5.29
N GLY A 178 -12.58 4.48 5.54
CA GLY A 178 -13.74 4.22 4.68
C GLY A 178 -13.70 2.84 4.03
N THR A 179 -14.60 2.58 3.09
CA THR A 179 -14.60 1.32 2.35
C THR A 179 -13.55 1.33 1.23
N LEU A 180 -13.05 0.17 0.81
CA LEU A 180 -12.08 0.06 -0.29
C LEU A 180 -12.54 0.81 -1.56
N GLY A 181 -13.84 0.73 -1.88
CA GLY A 181 -14.43 1.41 -3.03
C GLY A 181 -14.62 2.93 -2.88
N ALA A 182 -14.54 3.46 -1.66
CA ALA A 182 -14.75 4.88 -1.32
C ALA A 182 -13.68 5.41 -0.34
N MET A 183 -12.48 4.83 -0.35
CA MET A 183 -11.42 5.13 0.59
C MET A 183 -11.03 6.61 0.55
N THR A 184 -10.86 7.19 1.72
CA THR A 184 -10.42 8.57 1.90
C THR A 184 -9.09 8.61 2.62
N ILE A 185 -8.22 9.53 2.21
CA ILE A 185 -6.97 9.87 2.89
C ILE A 185 -7.21 11.17 3.63
N LYS A 186 -6.98 11.18 4.93
CA LYS A 186 -7.10 12.37 5.77
C LYS A 186 -5.72 12.76 6.29
N PRO A 187 -5.30 14.03 6.13
CA PRO A 187 -4.07 14.56 6.73
C PRO A 187 -4.31 14.83 8.22
N GLU A 188 -4.53 13.76 8.98
CA GLU A 188 -4.73 13.77 10.41
C GLU A 188 -3.61 12.94 11.06
N VAL A 189 -3.03 13.45 12.16
CA VAL A 189 -2.00 12.73 12.89
C VAL A 189 -2.63 11.53 13.58
N CYS A 190 -2.19 10.33 13.21
CA CYS A 190 -2.52 9.07 13.88
C CYS A 190 -1.34 8.55 14.72
N ASP A 191 -1.67 7.81 15.78
CA ASP A 191 -0.70 7.07 16.58
C ASP A 191 -0.59 5.64 16.03
N ILE A 192 0.49 5.35 15.32
CA ILE A 192 0.70 4.05 14.66
C ILE A 192 0.73 2.88 15.66
N GLU A 193 1.16 3.13 16.90
CA GLU A 193 1.21 2.10 17.96
C GLU A 193 -0.20 1.65 18.39
N ARG A 194 -1.19 2.52 18.23
CA ARG A 194 -2.60 2.16 18.43
C ARG A 194 -3.07 1.11 17.42
N TYR A 195 -2.55 1.15 16.19
CA TYR A 195 -2.94 0.21 15.14
C TYR A 195 -2.23 -1.14 15.30
N ARG A 196 -0.97 -1.14 15.79
CA ARG A 196 -0.21 -2.36 16.11
C ARG A 196 -0.77 -3.16 17.29
N SER A 197 -1.33 -2.46 18.26
CA SER A 197 -1.83 -3.07 19.50
C SER A 197 -3.20 -3.73 19.37
N SER A 198 -3.91 -3.51 18.25
CA SER A 198 -5.24 -4.10 17.99
C SER A 198 -5.22 -5.62 17.73
N ASP A 199 -4.03 -6.22 17.62
CA ASP A 199 -3.83 -7.65 17.35
C ASP A 199 -3.63 -8.52 18.62
N ARG A 200 -3.89 -7.97 19.82
CA ARG A 200 -3.94 -8.71 21.09
C ARG A 200 -5.35 -8.90 21.60
#